data_AF-A0A7C0WW38-F1
#
_entry.id   AF-A0A7C0WW38-F1
#
_cell.length_a   1.000
_cell.length_b   1.000
_cell.length_c   1.000
_cell.angle_alpha   90.00
_cell.angle_beta   90.00
_cell.angle_gamma   90.00
#
_symmetry.space_group_name_H-M   'P 1'
#
loop_
_entity.id
_entity.type
_entity.pdbx_description
1 polymer ?
#
loop_
_entity_poly.entity_id
_entity_poly.type
_entity_poly.pdbx_seq_one_letter_code
_entity_poly.pdbx_strand_id
1 'polypeptide(L)'
;MLDNRRNIFVFQGKPYFPRPDHHSPYAEVSMSWTGVNSENLAAVWLLCHLTARLTPPRLREVAAHLDLAPRGGGLQPESYEHFKRRIRDHFGIRVNQETLEQAAYDRAVKALEADFLFDDRSYDYGQLRQLPYGLHFDTYTEAVDRDLEDLDLPEQRQKELQLRRKILARNYLDLQPVMEALDRYRRYLALDSPGGREKNPLAFLDSESGNPLPDGHFRLDPAGRVVFSLQPPGKNWRLLSESALRERLRNMDEKTVRTFWDNVQLDGILSVYAFRHVSAQMARERTELFSHKPYSMAVLASVPDYRLMVGLQYLVHFGRALGVRSELEPVLSFPLGSNVISLMDAVHMYETLVTGKRYGMAGEEKGDETGNDGLAIIERIETVDGEVLYSQKPVSDKVLDPRNAAAVGNILQNIVRYGTGAYAHAHVRLNSTRPEKQQALQRLDLPVPLLGKTGTANRFRNAAFFGYVPRLAHDKTVMRLADGYTIGVYVGFDDNRPMVRGTTHLTGAAGALPAWSAIASAALNLDHPGDRVDVADLGFNGLHLQYPETGEVFVPVDPQNGGAVIGGRGALRSTVTPSLPAVLTYGQVVGGGHFEPARFFQPYWKNHQ
;
A
#
# COMPACT_ATOMS: atom_id res chain seq x y z
N MET A 1 0.82 -7.57 6.57
CA MET A 1 1.75 -7.37 5.45
C MET A 1 1.01 -6.71 4.29
N LEU A 2 1.74 -6.04 3.40
CA LEU A 2 1.28 -5.40 2.17
C LEU A 2 1.80 -6.23 0.99
N ASP A 3 1.00 -6.36 -0.08
CA ASP A 3 1.42 -7.08 -1.29
C ASP A 3 2.40 -6.21 -2.09
N ASN A 4 3.55 -6.80 -2.43
CA ASN A 4 4.63 -6.15 -3.17
C ASN A 4 4.87 -6.79 -4.55
N ARG A 5 3.92 -7.57 -5.06
CA ARG A 5 4.03 -8.22 -6.37
C ARG A 5 3.61 -7.27 -7.49
N ARG A 6 4.11 -7.55 -8.70
CA ARG A 6 3.64 -6.86 -9.91
C ARG A 6 2.17 -7.19 -10.14
N ASN A 7 1.34 -6.16 -10.22
CA ASN A 7 -0.09 -6.29 -10.47
C ASN A 7 -0.62 -5.12 -11.32
N ILE A 8 -1.88 -5.21 -11.72
CA ILE A 8 -2.65 -4.15 -12.38
C ILE A 8 -3.61 -3.51 -11.39
N PHE A 9 -3.72 -2.19 -11.46
CA PHE A 9 -4.72 -1.41 -10.72
C PHE A 9 -5.53 -0.61 -11.74
N VAL A 10 -6.85 -0.74 -11.72
CA VAL A 10 -7.73 -0.01 -12.63
C VAL A 10 -8.43 1.08 -11.85
N PHE A 11 -8.46 2.29 -12.41
CA PHE A 11 -9.21 3.41 -11.85
C PHE A 11 -9.86 4.21 -12.98
N GLN A 12 -11.18 4.40 -12.90
CA GLN A 12 -11.97 5.09 -13.93
C GLN A 12 -11.74 4.53 -15.34
N GLY A 13 -11.67 3.19 -15.43
CA GLY A 13 -11.44 2.46 -16.69
C GLY A 13 -10.03 2.56 -17.26
N LYS A 14 -9.08 3.19 -16.56
CA LYS A 14 -7.67 3.27 -16.98
C LYS A 14 -6.81 2.25 -16.24
N PRO A 15 -6.07 1.38 -16.95
CA PRO A 15 -5.19 0.42 -16.32
C PRO A 15 -3.86 1.08 -15.92
N TYR A 16 -3.38 0.78 -14.72
CA TYR A 16 -2.10 1.22 -14.20
C TYR A 16 -1.25 0.01 -13.79
N PHE A 17 -0.06 -0.09 -14.38
CA PHE A 17 0.93 -1.11 -14.10
C PHE A 17 2.13 -0.46 -13.43
N PRO A 18 2.14 -0.32 -12.09
CA PRO A 18 3.26 0.28 -11.39
C PRO A 18 4.53 -0.54 -11.61
N ARG A 19 5.65 0.18 -11.67
CA ARG A 19 6.99 -0.41 -11.82
C ARG A 19 7.77 -0.24 -10.53
N PRO A 20 8.44 -1.29 -10.05
CA PRO A 20 9.35 -1.16 -8.93
C PRO A 20 10.61 -0.42 -9.41
N ASP A 21 11.25 0.31 -8.49
CA ASP A 21 12.52 0.99 -8.76
C ASP A 21 13.72 0.02 -8.72
N HIS A 22 13.54 -1.13 -8.05
CA HIS A 22 14.55 -2.18 -7.91
C HIS A 22 13.89 -3.57 -7.88
N HIS A 23 14.68 -4.64 -7.98
CA HIS A 23 14.17 -5.98 -7.76
C HIS A 23 14.10 -6.28 -6.26
N SER A 24 12.89 -6.37 -5.70
CA SER A 24 12.69 -6.81 -4.33
C SER A 24 12.55 -8.33 -4.27
N PRO A 25 13.26 -9.02 -3.35
CA PRO A 25 13.08 -10.46 -3.13
C PRO A 25 11.79 -10.76 -2.34
N TYR A 26 11.10 -9.75 -1.81
CA TYR A 26 9.97 -9.92 -0.91
C TYR A 26 8.66 -9.72 -1.66
N ALA A 27 7.86 -10.78 -1.72
CA ALA A 27 6.50 -10.75 -2.25
C ALA A 27 5.54 -9.95 -1.35
N GLU A 28 5.82 -9.88 -0.05
CA GLU A 28 5.03 -9.15 0.92
C GLU A 28 5.95 -8.43 1.90
N VAL A 29 5.56 -7.24 2.34
CA VAL A 29 6.36 -6.40 3.25
C VAL A 29 5.52 -5.78 4.35
N SER A 30 6.09 -5.48 5.51
CA SER A 30 5.41 -4.67 6.53
C SER A 30 5.39 -3.20 6.13
N MET A 31 4.52 -2.40 6.76
CA MET A 31 4.44 -0.96 6.48
C MET A 31 5.77 -0.24 6.78
N SER A 32 6.48 -0.64 7.84
CA SER A 32 7.81 -0.10 8.14
C SER A 32 8.84 -0.52 7.09
N TRP A 33 8.84 -1.80 6.68
CA TRP A 33 9.83 -2.28 5.70
C TRP A 33 9.56 -1.82 4.27
N THR A 34 8.31 -1.47 3.96
CA THR A 34 7.95 -0.74 2.73
C THR A 34 8.74 0.56 2.64
N GLY A 35 8.86 1.29 3.75
CA GLY A 35 9.68 2.50 3.83
C GLY A 35 11.18 2.19 3.73
N VAL A 36 11.67 1.23 4.51
CA VAL A 36 13.10 0.83 4.58
C VAL A 36 13.64 0.47 3.21
N ASN A 37 12.92 -0.39 2.48
CA ASN A 37 13.34 -0.88 1.16
C ASN A 37 12.86 0.02 0.01
N SER A 38 12.02 1.02 0.25
CA SER A 38 11.39 1.87 -0.79
C SER A 38 10.57 1.06 -1.80
N GLU A 39 9.59 0.30 -1.29
CA GLU A 39 8.78 -0.65 -2.06
C GLU A 39 7.58 0.04 -2.75
N ASN A 40 7.78 0.48 -3.99
CA ASN A 40 6.76 1.19 -4.78
C ASN A 40 5.46 0.40 -4.96
N LEU A 41 5.54 -0.92 -5.14
CA LEU A 41 4.37 -1.76 -5.42
C LEU A 41 3.48 -1.87 -4.18
N ALA A 42 4.09 -2.11 -3.01
CA ALA A 42 3.39 -2.11 -1.71
C ALA A 42 2.74 -0.75 -1.39
N ALA A 43 3.36 0.37 -1.77
CA ALA A 43 2.79 1.69 -1.56
C ALA A 43 1.53 1.94 -2.42
N VAL A 44 1.56 1.56 -3.71
CA VAL A 44 0.39 1.63 -4.60
C VAL A 44 -0.71 0.66 -4.13
N TRP A 45 -0.33 -0.55 -3.69
CA TRP A 45 -1.28 -1.50 -3.14
C TRP A 45 -1.98 -0.94 -1.88
N LEU A 46 -1.22 -0.31 -0.97
CA LEU A 46 -1.76 0.30 0.25
C LEU A 46 -2.76 1.42 -0.09
N LEU A 47 -2.47 2.26 -1.08
CA LEU A 47 -3.41 3.28 -1.58
C LEU A 47 -4.73 2.63 -2.01
N CYS A 48 -4.66 1.59 -2.84
CA CYS A 48 -5.86 0.92 -3.37
C CYS A 48 -6.69 0.22 -2.28
N HIS A 49 -6.10 -0.04 -1.11
CA HIS A 49 -6.74 -0.71 0.02
C HIS A 49 -6.93 0.20 1.24
N LEU A 50 -6.69 1.51 1.11
CA LEU A 50 -6.67 2.44 2.24
C LEU A 50 -7.99 2.45 3.02
N THR A 51 -9.10 2.33 2.31
CA THR A 51 -10.44 2.30 2.91
C THR A 51 -10.93 0.90 3.24
N ALA A 52 -10.24 -0.18 2.86
CA ALA A 52 -10.74 -1.56 2.91
C ALA A 52 -11.13 -2.05 4.32
N ARG A 53 -10.53 -1.44 5.36
CA ARG A 53 -10.79 -1.77 6.78
C ARG A 53 -11.85 -0.87 7.44
N LEU A 54 -12.43 0.11 6.72
CA LEU A 54 -13.50 0.94 7.24
C LEU A 54 -14.82 0.16 7.27
N THR A 55 -15.54 0.25 8.40
CA THR A 55 -16.93 -0.19 8.48
C THR A 55 -17.82 0.75 7.66
N PRO A 56 -19.02 0.33 7.23
CA PRO A 56 -19.90 1.20 6.43
C PRO A 56 -20.19 2.57 7.08
N PRO A 57 -20.44 2.68 8.41
CA PRO A 57 -20.59 3.98 9.07
C PRO A 57 -19.31 4.83 9.00
N ARG A 58 -18.13 4.23 9.22
CA ARG A 58 -16.85 4.95 9.16
C ARG A 58 -16.52 5.43 7.75
N LEU A 59 -16.80 4.61 6.73
CA LEU A 59 -16.63 5.02 5.33
C LEU A 59 -17.56 6.19 5.00
N ARG A 60 -18.81 6.16 5.45
CA ARG A 60 -19.76 7.26 5.26
C ARG A 60 -19.30 8.53 5.96
N GLU A 61 -18.73 8.43 7.16
CA GLU A 61 -18.19 9.58 7.89
C GLU A 61 -17.04 10.24 7.11
N VAL A 62 -16.08 9.44 6.64
CA VAL A 62 -14.97 9.91 5.81
C VAL A 62 -15.48 10.52 4.51
N ALA A 63 -16.39 9.84 3.82
CA ALA A 63 -16.98 10.34 2.59
C ALA A 63 -17.77 11.64 2.81
N ALA A 64 -18.49 11.80 3.92
CA ALA A 64 -19.20 13.03 4.22
C ALA A 64 -18.24 14.22 4.42
N HIS A 65 -17.13 14.02 5.12
CA HIS A 65 -16.10 15.04 5.32
C HIS A 65 -15.44 15.48 4.00
N LEU A 66 -15.28 14.53 3.07
CA LEU A 66 -14.65 14.75 1.76
C LEU A 66 -15.66 15.13 0.66
N ASP A 67 -16.90 15.49 1.04
CA ASP A 67 -17.97 15.78 0.10
C ASP A 67 -18.19 14.68 -0.96
N LEU A 68 -18.16 13.42 -0.54
CA LEU A 68 -18.45 12.21 -1.33
C LEU A 68 -19.68 11.45 -0.84
N ALA A 69 -20.40 11.98 0.17
CA ALA A 69 -21.68 11.49 0.65
C ALA A 69 -22.81 12.51 0.38
N PRO A 70 -24.10 12.11 0.46
CA PRO A 70 -25.21 13.04 0.33
C PRO A 70 -25.17 14.13 1.41
N ARG A 71 -25.37 15.39 1.00
CA ARG A 71 -25.38 16.53 1.94
C ARG A 71 -26.73 16.61 2.68
N GLY A 72 -26.69 16.54 4.01
CA GLY A 72 -27.90 16.41 4.86
C GLY A 72 -28.15 17.55 5.87
N GLY A 73 -27.37 18.63 5.86
CA GLY A 73 -27.38 19.66 6.92
C GLY A 73 -28.01 21.01 6.57
N GLY A 74 -28.66 21.16 5.42
CA GLY A 74 -29.24 22.43 4.95
C GLY A 74 -30.79 22.45 4.95
N LEU A 75 -31.36 23.63 4.66
CA LEU A 75 -32.83 23.85 4.54
C LEU A 75 -33.52 22.93 3.52
N GLN A 76 -32.77 22.43 2.53
CA GLN A 76 -33.21 21.34 1.65
C GLN A 76 -32.11 20.27 1.54
N PRO A 77 -32.41 19.00 1.85
CA PRO A 77 -31.47 17.91 1.65
C PRO A 77 -31.16 17.71 0.16
N GLU A 78 -29.93 17.30 -0.15
CA GLU A 78 -29.52 17.05 -1.53
C GLU A 78 -30.37 15.94 -2.16
N SER A 79 -30.96 16.22 -3.33
CA SER A 79 -31.74 15.22 -4.07
C SER A 79 -30.82 14.12 -4.63
N TYR A 80 -31.39 12.93 -4.84
CA TYR A 80 -30.65 11.82 -5.43
C TYR A 80 -30.01 12.17 -6.78
N GLU A 81 -30.71 12.91 -7.65
CA GLU A 81 -30.20 13.30 -8.97
C GLU A 81 -29.08 14.35 -8.90
N HIS A 82 -29.07 15.21 -7.87
CA HIS A 82 -27.93 16.11 -7.63
C HIS A 82 -26.72 15.34 -7.12
N PHE A 83 -26.92 14.46 -6.14
CA PHE A 83 -25.85 13.61 -5.62
C PHE A 83 -25.23 12.73 -6.71
N LYS A 84 -26.06 12.07 -7.51
CA LYS A 84 -25.63 11.25 -8.65
C LYS A 84 -24.80 12.06 -9.65
N ARG A 85 -25.27 13.25 -10.05
CA ARG A 85 -24.52 14.12 -10.96
C ARG A 85 -23.16 14.51 -10.38
N ARG A 86 -23.10 14.88 -9.10
CA ARG A 86 -21.84 15.22 -8.43
C ARG A 86 -20.86 14.05 -8.41
N ILE A 87 -21.28 12.87 -7.99
CA ILE A 87 -20.42 11.67 -7.94
C ILE A 87 -19.98 11.22 -9.34
N ARG A 88 -20.86 11.29 -10.34
CA ARG A 88 -20.56 10.87 -11.71
C ARG A 88 -19.73 11.88 -12.49
N ASP A 89 -20.12 13.15 -12.46
CA ASP A 89 -19.61 14.18 -13.37
C ASP A 89 -18.40 14.92 -12.79
N HIS A 90 -18.39 15.17 -11.48
CA HIS A 90 -17.24 15.83 -10.82
C HIS A 90 -16.16 14.82 -10.42
N PHE A 91 -16.55 13.69 -9.84
CA PHE A 91 -15.59 12.66 -9.39
C PHE A 91 -15.37 11.51 -10.38
N GLY A 92 -16.05 11.51 -11.54
CA GLY A 92 -15.85 10.51 -12.59
C GLY A 92 -16.32 9.10 -12.24
N ILE A 93 -17.09 8.90 -11.16
CA ILE A 93 -17.50 7.56 -10.71
C ILE A 93 -18.74 7.09 -11.46
N ARG A 94 -18.53 6.10 -12.32
CA ARG A 94 -19.59 5.49 -13.14
C ARG A 94 -20.07 4.21 -12.46
N VAL A 95 -21.38 4.13 -12.20
CA VAL A 95 -22.01 2.90 -11.69
C VAL A 95 -22.92 2.36 -12.79
N ASN A 96 -22.42 1.38 -13.54
CA ASN A 96 -23.16 0.63 -14.56
C ASN A 96 -23.31 -0.85 -14.14
N GLN A 97 -23.99 -1.65 -14.96
CA GLN A 97 -24.19 -3.07 -14.69
C GLN A 97 -22.87 -3.83 -14.49
N GLU A 98 -21.86 -3.60 -15.33
CA GLU A 98 -20.57 -4.28 -15.28
C GLU A 98 -19.80 -3.96 -13.99
N THR A 99 -19.82 -2.70 -13.54
CA THR A 99 -19.24 -2.28 -12.26
C THR A 99 -19.94 -2.96 -11.08
N LEU A 100 -21.26 -3.18 -11.17
CA LEU A 100 -22.01 -3.90 -10.14
C LEU A 100 -21.67 -5.39 -10.11
N GLU A 101 -21.40 -6.03 -11.25
CA GLU A 101 -20.91 -7.41 -11.28
C GLU A 101 -19.53 -7.51 -10.60
N GLN A 102 -18.60 -6.59 -10.91
CA GLN A 102 -17.30 -6.55 -10.23
C GLN A 102 -17.46 -6.35 -8.71
N ALA A 103 -18.33 -5.42 -8.29
CA ALA A 103 -18.62 -5.19 -6.88
C ALA A 103 -19.23 -6.43 -6.20
N ALA A 104 -20.07 -7.19 -6.91
CA ALA A 104 -20.63 -8.46 -6.42
C ALA A 104 -19.53 -9.51 -6.23
N TYR A 105 -18.58 -9.62 -7.17
CA TYR A 105 -17.42 -10.50 -7.04
C TYR A 105 -16.55 -10.13 -5.82
N ASP A 106 -16.21 -8.85 -5.65
CA ASP A 106 -15.36 -8.39 -4.54
C ASP A 106 -16.05 -8.62 -3.18
N ARG A 107 -17.36 -8.39 -3.09
CA ARG A 107 -18.17 -8.72 -1.91
C ARG A 107 -18.18 -10.23 -1.65
N ALA A 108 -18.36 -11.04 -2.69
CA ALA A 108 -18.42 -12.49 -2.59
C ALA A 108 -17.11 -13.08 -2.07
N VAL A 109 -15.96 -12.68 -2.64
CA VAL A 109 -14.65 -13.12 -2.16
C VAL A 109 -14.47 -12.78 -0.69
N LYS A 110 -14.84 -11.57 -0.26
CA LYS A 110 -14.73 -11.17 1.15
C LYS A 110 -15.65 -11.95 2.08
N ALA A 111 -16.88 -12.25 1.66
CA ALA A 111 -17.85 -12.99 2.47
C ALA A 111 -17.42 -14.44 2.71
N LEU A 112 -16.71 -15.04 1.75
CA LEU A 112 -16.27 -16.43 1.78
C LEU A 112 -15.01 -16.70 2.62
N GLU A 113 -14.39 -15.66 3.21
CA GLU A 113 -13.16 -15.82 4.01
C GLU A 113 -13.30 -16.88 5.11
N ALA A 114 -14.36 -16.79 5.90
CA ALA A 114 -14.58 -17.70 7.03
C ALA A 114 -14.83 -19.13 6.53
N ASP A 115 -15.70 -19.29 5.53
CA ASP A 115 -16.06 -20.60 4.97
C ASP A 115 -14.82 -21.36 4.45
N PHE A 116 -13.93 -20.67 3.71
CA PHE A 116 -12.71 -21.29 3.20
C PHE A 116 -11.71 -21.64 4.30
N LEU A 117 -11.65 -20.86 5.39
CA LEU A 117 -10.82 -21.20 6.55
C LEU A 117 -11.37 -22.43 7.28
N PHE A 118 -12.70 -22.56 7.42
CA PHE A 118 -13.33 -23.73 8.02
C PHE A 118 -13.19 -25.00 7.18
N ASP A 119 -13.23 -24.87 5.85
CA ASP A 119 -13.13 -26.00 4.91
C ASP A 119 -11.67 -26.42 4.60
N ASP A 120 -10.67 -25.87 5.32
CA ASP A 120 -9.24 -26.11 5.07
C ASP A 120 -8.80 -25.77 3.63
N ARG A 121 -9.42 -24.72 3.05
CA ARG A 121 -9.17 -24.22 1.70
C ARG A 121 -8.38 -22.91 1.69
N SER A 122 -7.54 -22.70 2.71
CA SER A 122 -6.74 -21.47 2.87
C SER A 122 -5.88 -21.14 1.64
N TYR A 123 -5.38 -22.16 0.92
CA TYR A 123 -4.62 -21.96 -0.32
C TYR A 123 -5.48 -21.35 -1.43
N ASP A 124 -6.68 -21.89 -1.66
CA ASP A 124 -7.60 -21.39 -2.70
C ASP A 124 -8.05 -19.96 -2.38
N TYR A 125 -8.37 -19.69 -1.11
CA TYR A 125 -8.71 -18.34 -0.68
C TYR A 125 -7.54 -17.35 -0.87
N GLY A 126 -6.30 -17.81 -0.62
CA GLY A 126 -5.09 -17.05 -0.92
C GLY A 126 -4.95 -16.69 -2.41
N GLN A 127 -5.33 -17.59 -3.31
CA GLN A 127 -5.36 -17.31 -4.75
C GLN A 127 -6.49 -16.35 -5.12
N LEU A 128 -7.70 -16.54 -4.57
CA LEU A 128 -8.86 -15.67 -4.80
C LEU A 128 -8.60 -14.23 -4.40
N ARG A 129 -7.98 -14.00 -3.24
CA ARG A 129 -7.64 -12.66 -2.75
C ARG A 129 -6.71 -11.89 -3.68
N GLN A 130 -6.00 -12.58 -4.57
CA GLN A 130 -5.06 -12.01 -5.53
C GLN A 130 -5.61 -12.03 -6.96
N LEU A 131 -6.80 -12.62 -7.19
CA LEU A 131 -7.39 -12.79 -8.50
C LEU A 131 -8.35 -11.62 -8.79
N PRO A 132 -8.01 -10.71 -9.72
CA PRO A 132 -8.92 -9.66 -10.13
C PRO A 132 -10.15 -10.23 -10.84
N TYR A 133 -11.28 -9.52 -10.78
CA TYR A 133 -12.47 -9.90 -11.54
C TYR A 133 -12.19 -9.99 -13.06
N GLY A 134 -11.48 -9.01 -13.62
CA GLY A 134 -11.08 -8.99 -15.04
C GLY A 134 -11.86 -8.03 -15.93
N LEU A 135 -12.65 -7.12 -15.36
CA LEU A 135 -13.42 -6.16 -16.13
C LEU A 135 -12.52 -5.33 -17.07
N HIS A 136 -12.83 -5.35 -18.38
CA HIS A 136 -12.09 -4.71 -19.48
C HIS A 136 -10.66 -5.22 -19.73
N PHE A 137 -10.27 -6.35 -19.14
CA PHE A 137 -8.92 -6.91 -19.34
C PHE A 137 -8.68 -7.39 -20.77
N ASP A 138 -9.73 -7.80 -21.48
CA ASP A 138 -9.74 -8.07 -22.92
C ASP A 138 -9.27 -6.84 -23.72
N THR A 139 -9.88 -5.68 -23.49
CA THR A 139 -9.53 -4.42 -24.15
C THR A 139 -8.09 -4.00 -23.83
N TYR A 140 -7.65 -4.19 -22.59
CA TYR A 140 -6.27 -3.90 -22.19
C TYR A 140 -5.28 -4.87 -22.82
N THR A 141 -5.66 -6.14 -23.00
CA THR A 141 -4.84 -7.16 -23.65
C THR A 141 -4.66 -6.83 -25.13
N GLU A 142 -5.73 -6.46 -25.83
CA GLU A 142 -5.66 -5.99 -27.23
C GLU A 142 -4.77 -4.77 -27.40
N ALA A 143 -4.81 -3.82 -26.46
CA ALA A 143 -3.89 -2.67 -26.48
C ALA A 143 -2.43 -3.10 -26.28
N VAL A 144 -2.16 -4.03 -25.37
CA VAL A 144 -0.81 -4.57 -25.13
C VAL A 144 -0.31 -5.39 -26.32
N ASP A 145 -1.18 -6.18 -26.95
CA ASP A 145 -0.84 -7.01 -28.10
C ASP A 145 -0.53 -6.14 -29.33
N ARG A 146 -1.31 -5.07 -29.58
CA ARG A 146 -0.96 -4.07 -30.60
C ARG A 146 0.39 -3.38 -30.32
N ASP A 147 0.64 -3.02 -29.07
CA ASP A 147 1.93 -2.47 -28.65
C ASP A 147 3.09 -3.46 -28.86
N LEU A 148 2.85 -4.78 -28.88
CA LEU A 148 3.85 -5.83 -29.09
C LEU A 148 4.14 -6.13 -30.56
N GLU A 149 3.25 -5.72 -31.48
CA GLU A 149 3.41 -5.90 -32.93
C GLU A 149 4.47 -4.96 -33.52
N ASP A 150 4.86 -3.90 -32.80
CA ASP A 150 5.93 -2.99 -33.21
C ASP A 150 7.28 -3.71 -33.24
N LEU A 151 7.85 -3.82 -34.46
CA LEU A 151 9.08 -4.56 -34.74
C LEU A 151 10.34 -3.85 -34.20
N ASP A 152 10.27 -2.54 -33.92
CA ASP A 152 11.40 -1.72 -33.46
C ASP A 152 11.43 -1.56 -31.93
N LEU A 153 10.65 -2.37 -31.19
CA LEU A 153 10.58 -2.30 -29.73
C LEU A 153 11.91 -2.70 -29.06
N PRO A 154 12.41 -1.88 -28.13
CA PRO A 154 13.53 -2.27 -27.27
C PRO A 154 13.20 -3.54 -26.46
N GLU A 155 14.17 -4.45 -26.31
CA GLU A 155 14.00 -5.73 -25.60
C GLU A 155 13.39 -5.57 -24.19
N GLN A 156 13.83 -4.55 -23.44
CA GLN A 156 13.31 -4.24 -22.11
C GLN A 156 11.82 -3.88 -22.14
N ARG A 157 11.38 -3.14 -23.18
CA ARG A 157 9.97 -2.79 -23.37
C ARG A 157 9.15 -4.02 -23.75
N GLN A 158 9.68 -4.88 -24.61
CA GLN A 158 9.04 -6.14 -24.99
C GLN A 158 8.82 -7.06 -23.77
N LYS A 159 9.85 -7.24 -22.93
CA LYS A 159 9.74 -8.01 -21.67
C LYS A 159 8.67 -7.45 -20.73
N GLU A 160 8.59 -6.13 -20.61
CA GLU A 160 7.57 -5.45 -19.81
C GLU A 160 6.15 -5.66 -20.36
N LEU A 161 5.95 -5.55 -21.68
CA LEU A 161 4.64 -5.78 -22.31
C LEU A 161 4.21 -7.24 -22.17
N GLN A 162 5.13 -8.20 -22.37
CA GLN A 162 4.86 -9.62 -22.13
C GLN A 162 4.47 -9.90 -20.67
N LEU A 163 5.09 -9.22 -19.70
CA LEU A 163 4.69 -9.31 -18.30
C LEU A 163 3.29 -8.76 -18.08
N ARG A 164 2.92 -7.61 -18.67
CA ARG A 164 1.57 -7.04 -18.57
C ARG A 164 0.52 -8.01 -19.13
N ARG A 165 0.79 -8.61 -20.29
CA ARG A 165 -0.06 -9.64 -20.89
C ARG A 165 -0.27 -10.83 -19.95
N LYS A 166 0.79 -11.32 -19.29
CA LYS A 166 0.69 -12.39 -18.28
C LYS A 166 -0.12 -11.99 -17.05
N ILE A 167 -0.03 -10.74 -16.60
CA ILE A 167 -0.84 -10.22 -15.49
C ILE A 167 -2.32 -10.18 -15.89
N LEU A 168 -2.62 -9.68 -17.10
CA LEU A 168 -3.98 -9.59 -17.62
C LEU A 168 -4.63 -10.96 -17.81
N ALA A 169 -3.89 -11.96 -18.28
CA ALA A 169 -4.38 -13.33 -18.47
C ALA A 169 -4.76 -14.05 -17.15
N ARG A 170 -4.50 -13.45 -15.98
CA ARG A 170 -4.87 -14.01 -14.67
C ARG A 170 -6.03 -13.21 -14.09
N ASN A 171 -7.26 -13.58 -14.44
CA ASN A 171 -8.47 -12.97 -13.91
C ASN A 171 -9.63 -13.98 -13.80
N TYR A 172 -10.69 -13.63 -13.07
CA TYR A 172 -11.83 -14.52 -12.82
C TYR A 172 -12.73 -14.72 -14.05
N LEU A 173 -12.94 -13.69 -14.87
CA LEU A 173 -13.76 -13.79 -16.08
C LEU A 173 -13.22 -14.82 -17.07
N ASP A 174 -11.90 -14.88 -17.28
CA ASP A 174 -11.27 -15.86 -18.17
C ASP A 174 -11.44 -17.32 -17.69
N LEU A 175 -11.71 -17.53 -16.39
CA LEU A 175 -11.98 -18.87 -15.86
C LEU A 175 -13.41 -19.35 -16.12
N GLN A 176 -14.36 -18.45 -16.44
CA GLN A 176 -15.75 -18.82 -16.76
C GLN A 176 -15.85 -19.76 -17.96
N PRO A 177 -15.30 -19.46 -19.15
CA PRO A 177 -15.34 -20.38 -20.29
C PRO A 177 -14.61 -21.69 -20.01
N VAL A 178 -13.54 -21.67 -19.20
CA VAL A 178 -12.80 -22.88 -18.78
C VAL A 178 -13.69 -23.77 -17.90
N MET A 179 -14.43 -23.19 -16.95
CA MET A 179 -15.38 -23.92 -16.11
C MET A 179 -16.53 -24.50 -16.94
N GLU A 180 -17.09 -23.73 -17.86
CA GLU A 180 -18.17 -24.20 -18.75
C GLU A 180 -17.72 -25.36 -19.64
N ALA A 181 -16.52 -25.29 -20.20
CA ALA A 181 -15.92 -26.36 -20.97
C ALA A 181 -15.68 -27.60 -20.10
N LEU A 182 -15.20 -27.43 -18.86
CA LEU A 182 -15.05 -28.54 -17.92
C LEU A 182 -16.40 -29.20 -17.61
N ASP A 183 -17.48 -28.43 -17.40
CA ASP A 183 -18.81 -28.98 -17.15
C ASP A 183 -19.40 -29.69 -18.39
N ARG A 184 -19.06 -29.25 -19.61
CA ARG A 184 -19.35 -30.03 -20.84
C ARG A 184 -18.54 -31.34 -20.87
N TYR A 185 -17.24 -31.28 -20.57
CA TYR A 185 -16.37 -32.46 -20.52
C TYR A 185 -16.83 -33.49 -19.48
N ARG A 186 -17.26 -33.03 -18.29
CA ARG A 186 -17.80 -33.90 -17.24
C ARG A 186 -19.09 -34.60 -17.64
N ARG A 187 -20.00 -33.88 -18.32
CA ARG A 187 -21.22 -34.47 -18.87
C ARG A 187 -20.90 -35.52 -19.93
N TYR A 188 -19.94 -35.24 -20.80
CA TYR A 188 -19.44 -36.19 -21.80
C TYR A 188 -18.91 -37.48 -21.15
N LEU A 189 -18.04 -37.38 -20.14
CA LEU A 189 -17.52 -38.56 -19.43
C LEU A 189 -18.62 -39.39 -18.74
N ALA A 190 -19.72 -38.76 -18.31
CA ALA A 190 -20.83 -39.43 -17.64
C ALA A 190 -21.73 -40.24 -18.60
N LEU A 191 -21.70 -39.97 -19.91
CA LEU A 191 -22.54 -40.66 -20.91
C LEU A 191 -22.18 -42.15 -21.10
N ASP A 192 -20.92 -42.53 -20.84
CA ASP A 192 -20.44 -43.91 -20.99
C ASP A 192 -20.49 -44.74 -19.70
N SER A 193 -21.08 -44.21 -18.62
CA SER A 193 -21.27 -44.98 -17.37
C SER A 193 -22.51 -45.90 -17.47
N PRO A 194 -22.55 -47.06 -16.77
CA PRO A 194 -23.72 -47.93 -16.78
C PRO A 194 -24.99 -47.17 -16.34
N GLY A 195 -26.01 -47.09 -17.19
CA GLY A 195 -27.25 -46.31 -16.95
C GLY A 195 -27.15 -44.80 -17.21
N GLY A 196 -25.99 -44.28 -17.66
CA GLY A 196 -25.82 -42.86 -18.03
C GLY A 196 -26.69 -42.43 -19.22
N ARG A 197 -26.87 -43.34 -20.19
CA ARG A 197 -27.73 -43.16 -21.38
C ARG A 197 -29.22 -43.01 -21.05
N GLU A 198 -29.70 -43.66 -19.98
CA GLU A 198 -31.10 -43.55 -19.52
C GLU A 198 -31.36 -42.25 -18.75
N LYS A 199 -30.34 -41.70 -18.07
CA LYS A 199 -30.47 -40.49 -17.25
C LYS A 199 -30.46 -39.18 -18.05
N ASN A 200 -29.92 -39.16 -19.27
CA ASN A 200 -29.90 -37.95 -20.09
C ASN A 200 -29.99 -38.25 -21.62
N PRO A 201 -31.19 -38.55 -22.14
CA PRO A 201 -31.39 -38.99 -23.52
C PRO A 201 -31.03 -37.94 -24.57
N LEU A 202 -31.22 -36.65 -24.27
CA LEU A 202 -30.95 -35.54 -25.18
C LEU A 202 -29.45 -35.33 -25.42
N ALA A 203 -28.63 -35.52 -24.39
CA ALA A 203 -27.17 -35.43 -24.51
C ALA A 203 -26.57 -36.59 -25.34
N PHE A 204 -27.24 -37.74 -25.38
CA PHE A 204 -26.87 -38.87 -26.24
C PHE A 204 -27.22 -38.60 -27.71
N LEU A 205 -28.40 -38.06 -27.99
CA LEU A 205 -28.83 -37.69 -29.36
C LEU A 205 -27.93 -36.60 -29.97
N ASP A 206 -27.52 -35.60 -29.17
CA ASP A 206 -26.54 -34.60 -29.61
C ASP A 206 -25.16 -35.23 -29.93
N SER A 207 -24.75 -36.26 -29.19
CA SER A 207 -23.48 -36.96 -29.44
C SER A 207 -23.48 -37.82 -30.73
N GLU A 208 -24.62 -38.41 -31.11
CA GLU A 208 -24.75 -39.13 -32.38
C GLU A 208 -24.85 -38.19 -33.60
N SER A 209 -25.28 -36.94 -33.39
CA SER A 209 -25.37 -35.93 -34.45
C SER A 209 -24.02 -35.29 -34.85
N GLY A 210 -22.91 -35.72 -34.24
CA GLY A 210 -21.55 -35.30 -34.61
C GLY A 210 -21.04 -34.01 -33.96
N ASN A 211 -21.59 -33.61 -32.80
CA ASN A 211 -21.03 -32.49 -32.05
C ASN A 211 -19.64 -32.85 -31.47
N PRO A 212 -18.66 -31.94 -31.49
CA PRO A 212 -17.24 -32.26 -31.38
C PRO A 212 -16.86 -32.75 -29.98
N LEU A 213 -15.78 -33.53 -29.91
CA LEU A 213 -15.05 -33.85 -28.68
C LEU A 213 -14.99 -32.59 -27.78
N PRO A 214 -15.29 -32.70 -26.48
CA PRO A 214 -15.27 -31.55 -25.60
C PRO A 214 -13.88 -30.90 -25.59
N ASP A 215 -13.83 -29.60 -25.88
CA ASP A 215 -12.59 -28.83 -25.91
C ASP A 215 -11.87 -28.84 -24.55
N GLY A 216 -10.54 -28.77 -24.61
CA GLY A 216 -9.68 -28.64 -23.43
C GLY A 216 -8.87 -29.89 -23.10
N HIS A 217 -7.90 -29.70 -22.20
CA HIS A 217 -6.90 -30.70 -21.88
C HIS A 217 -6.71 -30.81 -20.36
N PHE A 218 -6.61 -32.04 -19.88
CA PHE A 218 -6.16 -32.32 -18.52
C PHE A 218 -4.65 -32.46 -18.50
N ARG A 219 -4.01 -31.84 -17.49
CA ARG A 219 -2.59 -31.97 -17.23
C ARG A 219 -2.32 -32.09 -15.74
N LEU A 220 -1.16 -32.64 -15.40
CA LEU A 220 -0.62 -32.59 -14.04
C LEU A 220 0.34 -31.42 -13.93
N ASP A 221 0.19 -30.63 -12.87
CA ASP A 221 1.18 -29.63 -12.50
C ASP A 221 2.40 -30.28 -11.79
N PRO A 222 3.48 -29.53 -11.51
CA PRO A 222 4.64 -30.07 -10.81
C PRO A 222 4.35 -30.64 -9.40
N ALA A 223 3.27 -30.19 -8.76
CA ALA A 223 2.81 -30.69 -7.47
C ALA A 223 1.87 -31.91 -7.60
N GLY A 224 1.62 -32.40 -8.81
CA GLY A 224 0.74 -33.54 -9.08
C GLY A 224 -0.75 -33.21 -9.07
N ARG A 225 -1.12 -31.93 -9.02
CA ARG A 225 -2.53 -31.49 -9.08
C ARG A 225 -3.04 -31.57 -10.51
N VAL A 226 -4.31 -31.94 -10.64
CA VAL A 226 -4.98 -32.01 -11.94
C VAL A 226 -5.43 -30.60 -12.33
N VAL A 227 -5.01 -30.18 -13.51
CA VAL A 227 -5.37 -28.89 -14.10
C VAL A 227 -6.14 -29.15 -15.38
N PHE A 228 -7.25 -28.44 -15.56
CA PHE A 228 -8.00 -28.38 -16.81
C PHE A 228 -7.75 -27.03 -17.47
N SER A 229 -7.45 -27.03 -18.77
CA SER A 229 -7.14 -25.81 -19.51
C SER A 229 -7.64 -25.88 -20.95
N LEU A 230 -8.09 -24.73 -21.47
CA LEU A 230 -8.41 -24.55 -22.89
C LEU A 230 -7.18 -24.15 -23.72
N GLN A 231 -6.06 -23.83 -23.07
CA GLN A 231 -4.84 -23.48 -23.77
C GLN A 231 -4.23 -24.70 -24.46
N PRO A 232 -3.59 -24.51 -25.63
CA PRO A 232 -2.93 -25.60 -26.33
C PRO A 232 -1.82 -26.21 -25.47
N PRO A 233 -1.58 -27.53 -25.55
CA PRO A 233 -0.56 -28.19 -24.75
C PRO A 233 0.83 -27.57 -24.89
N GLY A 234 1.37 -27.07 -23.79
CA GLY A 234 2.76 -26.59 -23.74
C GLY A 234 3.77 -27.74 -23.78
N LYS A 235 4.99 -27.47 -24.27
CA LYS A 235 6.08 -28.47 -24.40
C LYS A 235 6.42 -29.24 -23.11
N ASN A 236 6.14 -28.65 -21.94
CA ASN A 236 6.46 -29.22 -20.62
C ASN A 236 5.24 -29.80 -19.88
N TRP A 237 4.08 -29.89 -20.54
CA TRP A 237 2.88 -30.40 -19.89
C TRP A 237 2.92 -31.92 -19.74
N ARG A 238 2.63 -32.41 -18.54
CA ARG A 238 2.31 -33.82 -18.33
C ARG A 238 0.83 -34.03 -18.57
N LEU A 239 0.47 -34.32 -19.82
CA LEU A 239 -0.92 -34.54 -20.22
C LEU A 239 -1.51 -35.77 -19.53
N LEU A 240 -2.74 -35.65 -19.06
CA LEU A 240 -3.54 -36.76 -18.55
C LEU A 240 -4.49 -37.18 -19.66
N SER A 241 -4.28 -38.37 -20.22
CA SER A 241 -5.16 -38.89 -21.28
C SER A 241 -6.57 -39.12 -20.75
N GLU A 242 -7.55 -39.05 -21.65
CA GLU A 242 -8.94 -39.37 -21.31
C GLU A 242 -9.09 -40.79 -20.76
N SER A 243 -8.38 -41.76 -21.33
CA SER A 243 -8.37 -43.15 -20.86
C SER A 243 -7.91 -43.26 -19.40
N ALA A 244 -6.82 -42.58 -19.05
CA ALA A 244 -6.28 -42.57 -17.70
C ALA A 244 -7.21 -41.83 -16.72
N LEU A 245 -7.86 -40.75 -17.17
CA LEU A 245 -8.86 -40.04 -16.37
C LEU A 245 -10.08 -40.93 -16.09
N ARG A 246 -10.60 -41.64 -17.10
CA ARG A 246 -11.73 -42.57 -16.94
C ARG A 246 -11.41 -43.75 -16.03
N GLU A 247 -10.21 -44.32 -16.14
CA GLU A 247 -9.75 -45.37 -15.24
C GLU A 247 -9.66 -44.86 -13.81
N ARG A 248 -9.06 -43.68 -13.62
CA ARG A 248 -8.95 -43.03 -12.31
C ARG A 248 -10.33 -42.80 -11.67
N LEU A 249 -11.31 -42.33 -12.44
CA LEU A 249 -12.67 -42.08 -11.94
C LEU A 249 -13.45 -43.36 -11.63
N ARG A 250 -13.27 -44.43 -12.42
CA ARG A 250 -13.94 -45.73 -12.18
C ARG A 250 -13.48 -46.41 -10.89
N ASN A 251 -12.24 -46.15 -10.48
CA ASN A 251 -11.66 -46.71 -9.26
C ASN A 251 -11.99 -45.89 -7.99
N MET A 252 -12.83 -44.86 -8.10
CA MET A 252 -13.22 -43.98 -7.00
C MET A 252 -14.69 -44.20 -6.62
N ASP A 253 -15.01 -44.06 -5.34
CA ASP A 253 -16.40 -43.97 -4.89
C ASP A 253 -17.00 -42.58 -5.19
N GLU A 254 -18.33 -42.44 -5.08
CA GLU A 254 -19.02 -41.19 -5.42
C GLU A 254 -18.55 -39.97 -4.60
N LYS A 255 -18.12 -40.19 -3.35
CA LYS A 255 -17.58 -39.13 -2.50
C LYS A 255 -16.22 -38.67 -3.02
N THR A 256 -15.33 -39.60 -3.33
CA THR A 256 -13.98 -39.32 -3.85
C THR A 256 -14.04 -38.70 -5.25
N VAL A 257 -14.98 -39.12 -6.11
CA VAL A 257 -15.21 -38.48 -7.41
C VAL A 257 -15.60 -37.01 -7.24
N ARG A 258 -16.48 -36.68 -6.28
CA ARG A 258 -16.83 -35.28 -5.99
C ARG A 258 -15.62 -34.48 -5.53
N THR A 259 -14.88 -34.99 -4.54
CA THR A 259 -13.65 -34.35 -4.05
C THR A 259 -12.59 -34.20 -5.15
N PHE A 260 -12.47 -35.17 -6.06
CA PHE A 260 -11.58 -35.08 -7.21
C PHE A 260 -11.94 -33.89 -8.09
N TRP A 261 -13.21 -33.77 -8.50
CA TRP A 261 -13.66 -32.67 -9.36
C TRP A 261 -13.51 -31.31 -8.68
N ASP A 262 -13.85 -31.24 -7.40
CA ASP A 262 -13.71 -30.03 -6.58
C ASP A 262 -12.26 -29.53 -6.52
N ASN A 263 -11.29 -30.45 -6.55
CA ASN A 263 -9.87 -30.15 -6.49
C ASN A 263 -9.22 -29.88 -7.86
N VAL A 264 -9.92 -30.12 -8.98
CA VAL A 264 -9.41 -29.77 -10.31
C VAL A 264 -9.16 -28.27 -10.37
N GLN A 265 -7.99 -27.87 -10.87
CA GLN A 265 -7.61 -26.47 -11.03
C GLN A 265 -8.00 -25.99 -12.44
N LEU A 266 -8.66 -24.84 -12.53
CA LEU A 266 -8.96 -24.14 -13.78
C LEU A 266 -7.73 -23.30 -14.16
N ASP A 267 -7.10 -23.62 -15.29
CA ASP A 267 -5.85 -23.04 -15.79
C ASP A 267 -4.66 -23.05 -14.80
N GLY A 268 -4.79 -23.78 -13.69
CA GLY A 268 -3.80 -23.81 -12.61
C GLY A 268 -3.88 -22.61 -11.67
N ILE A 269 -4.96 -21.82 -11.75
CA ILE A 269 -5.18 -20.59 -10.99
C ILE A 269 -6.08 -20.84 -9.77
N LEU A 270 -7.23 -21.48 -10.00
CA LEU A 270 -8.29 -21.61 -9.00
C LEU A 270 -8.91 -23.00 -9.05
N SER A 271 -9.28 -23.59 -7.91
CA SER A 271 -10.02 -24.85 -7.87
C SER A 271 -11.47 -24.70 -8.36
N VAL A 272 -12.05 -25.78 -8.88
CA VAL A 272 -13.48 -25.85 -9.22
C VAL A 272 -14.36 -25.58 -8.01
N TYR A 273 -13.98 -26.11 -6.84
CA TYR A 273 -14.65 -25.82 -5.57
C TYR A 273 -14.73 -24.31 -5.35
N ALA A 274 -13.58 -23.64 -5.41
CA ALA A 274 -13.51 -22.22 -5.12
C ALA A 274 -14.29 -21.37 -6.14
N PHE A 275 -14.17 -21.70 -7.42
CA PHE A 275 -14.91 -21.03 -8.48
C PHE A 275 -16.43 -21.14 -8.28
N ARG A 276 -16.94 -22.34 -7.97
CA ARG A 276 -18.38 -22.56 -7.76
C ARG A 276 -18.92 -21.83 -6.53
N HIS A 277 -18.17 -21.85 -5.43
CA HIS A 277 -18.55 -21.13 -4.22
C HIS A 277 -18.59 -19.61 -4.45
N VAL A 278 -17.59 -19.06 -5.15
CA VAL A 278 -17.56 -17.64 -5.53
C VAL A 278 -18.72 -17.30 -6.47
N SER A 279 -18.96 -18.10 -7.50
CA SER A 279 -20.07 -17.90 -8.44
C SER A 279 -21.44 -17.88 -7.73
N ALA A 280 -21.68 -18.84 -6.83
CA ALA A 280 -22.91 -18.92 -6.05
C ALA A 280 -23.07 -17.74 -5.07
N GLN A 281 -21.99 -17.33 -4.40
CA GLN A 281 -22.02 -16.15 -3.53
C GLN A 281 -22.24 -14.87 -4.34
N MET A 282 -21.53 -14.70 -5.45
CA MET A 282 -21.64 -13.55 -6.34
C MET A 282 -23.08 -13.36 -6.85
N ALA A 283 -23.81 -14.43 -7.18
CA ALA A 283 -25.21 -14.34 -7.57
C ALA A 283 -26.12 -13.75 -6.45
N ARG A 284 -25.84 -14.08 -5.19
CA ARG A 284 -26.54 -13.53 -4.02
C ARG A 284 -26.22 -12.05 -3.84
N GLU A 285 -24.94 -11.70 -3.86
CA GLU A 285 -24.46 -10.31 -3.73
C GLU A 285 -24.98 -9.42 -4.87
N ARG A 286 -25.04 -9.96 -6.09
CA ARG A 286 -25.62 -9.30 -7.26
C ARG A 286 -27.10 -8.96 -7.02
N THR A 287 -27.90 -9.93 -6.58
CA THR A 287 -29.32 -9.70 -6.32
C THR A 287 -29.54 -8.58 -5.30
N GLU A 288 -28.72 -8.54 -4.25
CA GLU A 288 -28.77 -7.47 -3.24
C GLU A 288 -28.39 -6.11 -3.83
N LEU A 289 -27.25 -6.00 -4.51
CA LEU A 289 -26.76 -4.73 -5.07
C LEU A 289 -27.75 -4.11 -6.07
N PHE A 290 -28.37 -4.93 -6.92
CA PHE A 290 -29.32 -4.48 -7.93
C PHE A 290 -30.69 -4.10 -7.34
N SER A 291 -30.99 -4.48 -6.10
CA SER A 291 -32.21 -4.05 -5.40
C SER A 291 -32.15 -2.58 -4.93
N HIS A 292 -30.95 -1.98 -4.93
CA HIS A 292 -30.72 -0.61 -4.49
C HIS A 292 -30.50 0.35 -5.66
N LYS A 293 -30.69 1.65 -5.40
CA LYS A 293 -30.31 2.69 -6.38
C LYS A 293 -28.80 2.66 -6.62
N PRO A 294 -28.31 2.77 -7.88
CA PRO A 294 -26.89 2.66 -8.21
C PRO A 294 -25.98 3.63 -7.44
N TYR A 295 -26.43 4.86 -7.17
CA TYR A 295 -25.67 5.86 -6.42
C TYR A 295 -26.08 5.93 -4.94
N SER A 296 -26.72 4.90 -4.40
CA SER A 296 -26.95 4.82 -2.95
C SER A 296 -25.63 4.54 -2.23
N MET A 297 -25.51 4.98 -0.98
CA MET A 297 -24.31 4.70 -0.16
C MET A 297 -24.07 3.20 0.06
N ALA A 298 -25.12 2.37 0.01
CA ALA A 298 -25.01 0.92 0.10
C ALA A 298 -24.26 0.34 -1.12
N VAL A 299 -24.59 0.83 -2.32
CA VAL A 299 -23.93 0.39 -3.56
C VAL A 299 -22.56 1.03 -3.72
N LEU A 300 -22.43 2.35 -3.55
CA LEU A 300 -21.16 3.06 -3.70
C LEU A 300 -20.07 2.52 -2.77
N ALA A 301 -20.42 2.12 -1.54
CA ALA A 301 -19.47 1.51 -0.62
C ALA A 301 -18.86 0.20 -1.15
N SER A 302 -19.46 -0.45 -2.12
CA SER A 302 -18.98 -1.68 -2.76
C SER A 302 -18.30 -1.44 -4.10
N VAL A 303 -18.38 -0.23 -4.67
CA VAL A 303 -17.75 0.11 -5.96
C VAL A 303 -16.27 0.43 -5.73
N PRO A 304 -15.31 -0.31 -6.35
CA PRO A 304 -13.87 -0.11 -6.14
C PRO A 304 -13.40 1.33 -6.43
N ASP A 305 -13.81 1.90 -7.57
CA ASP A 305 -13.45 3.25 -7.97
C ASP A 305 -13.92 4.31 -6.95
N TYR A 306 -15.12 4.14 -6.38
CA TYR A 306 -15.61 5.06 -5.35
C TYR A 306 -14.75 4.98 -4.09
N ARG A 307 -14.45 3.76 -3.63
CA ARG A 307 -13.62 3.53 -2.43
C ARG A 307 -12.20 4.08 -2.60
N LEU A 308 -11.63 3.93 -3.80
CA LEU A 308 -10.33 4.47 -4.16
C LEU A 308 -10.37 5.99 -4.23
N MET A 309 -11.40 6.58 -4.83
CA MET A 309 -11.58 8.03 -4.87
C MET A 309 -11.68 8.63 -3.46
N VAL A 310 -12.44 8.01 -2.55
CA VAL A 310 -12.48 8.41 -1.14
C VAL A 310 -11.07 8.37 -0.51
N GLY A 311 -10.28 7.34 -0.81
CA GLY A 311 -8.90 7.24 -0.33
C GLY A 311 -7.98 8.32 -0.90
N LEU A 312 -8.06 8.59 -2.20
CA LEU A 312 -7.27 9.63 -2.88
C LEU A 312 -7.63 11.03 -2.37
N GLN A 313 -8.91 11.35 -2.24
CA GLN A 313 -9.37 12.62 -1.68
C GLN A 313 -8.95 12.76 -0.21
N TYR A 314 -8.96 11.67 0.56
CA TYR A 314 -8.41 11.70 1.91
C TYR A 314 -6.93 12.09 1.90
N LEU A 315 -6.11 11.55 0.99
CA LEU A 315 -4.69 11.90 0.89
C LEU A 315 -4.47 13.36 0.45
N VAL A 316 -5.26 13.86 -0.51
CA VAL A 316 -5.21 15.27 -0.94
C VAL A 316 -5.49 16.18 0.26
N HIS A 317 -6.62 15.98 0.93
CA HIS A 317 -7.03 16.79 2.07
C HIS A 317 -6.11 16.62 3.29
N PHE A 318 -5.58 15.41 3.51
CA PHE A 318 -4.60 15.17 4.56
C PHE A 318 -3.28 15.87 4.25
N GLY A 319 -2.81 15.86 3.00
CA GLY A 319 -1.65 16.65 2.56
C GLY A 319 -1.82 18.14 2.85
N ARG A 320 -3.00 18.71 2.58
CA ARG A 320 -3.33 20.09 2.98
C ARG A 320 -3.24 20.30 4.48
N ALA A 321 -3.81 19.38 5.27
CA ALA A 321 -3.75 19.44 6.72
C ALA A 321 -2.32 19.32 7.28
N LEU A 322 -1.42 18.63 6.57
CA LEU A 322 0.01 18.54 6.88
C LEU A 322 0.80 19.80 6.49
N GLY A 323 0.16 20.80 5.87
CA GLY A 323 0.79 22.07 5.49
C GLY A 323 1.22 22.15 4.02
N VAL A 324 0.83 21.20 3.16
CA VAL A 324 1.14 21.27 1.72
C VAL A 324 0.22 22.28 1.02
N ARG A 325 0.80 23.36 0.51
CA ARG A 325 0.12 24.44 -0.23
C ARG A 325 0.12 24.23 -1.75
N SER A 326 1.05 23.44 -2.28
CA SER A 326 1.01 23.03 -3.70
C SER A 326 -0.25 22.21 -4.03
N GLU A 327 -0.71 22.32 -5.28
CA GLU A 327 -1.86 21.54 -5.76
C GLU A 327 -1.55 20.04 -5.78
N LEU A 328 -2.50 19.24 -5.28
CA LEU A 328 -2.37 17.78 -5.19
C LEU A 328 -3.48 17.12 -5.99
N GLU A 329 -3.10 16.35 -7.00
CA GLU A 329 -4.02 15.61 -7.85
C GLU A 329 -4.28 14.18 -7.32
N PRO A 330 -5.54 13.71 -7.36
CA PRO A 330 -5.92 12.36 -6.92
C PRO A 330 -5.61 11.30 -7.99
N VAL A 331 -4.32 10.96 -8.15
CA VAL A 331 -3.85 9.97 -9.15
C VAL A 331 -3.30 8.69 -8.52
N LEU A 332 -3.35 7.55 -9.24
CA LEU A 332 -2.83 6.26 -8.73
C LEU A 332 -1.33 6.27 -8.40
N SER A 333 -0.55 7.15 -9.04
CA SER A 333 0.87 7.35 -8.75
C SER A 333 1.15 8.30 -7.58
N PHE A 334 0.12 8.78 -6.87
CA PHE A 334 0.27 9.66 -5.69
C PHE A 334 1.35 9.18 -4.70
N PRO A 335 1.36 7.91 -4.23
CA PRO A 335 2.35 7.44 -3.26
C PRO A 335 3.77 7.34 -3.84
N LEU A 336 3.94 7.47 -5.15
CA LEU A 336 5.24 7.49 -5.84
C LEU A 336 5.78 8.91 -6.07
N GLY A 337 5.08 9.93 -5.58
CA GLY A 337 5.53 11.33 -5.68
C GLY A 337 5.33 11.95 -7.07
N SER A 338 4.22 11.65 -7.76
CA SER A 338 3.89 12.31 -9.04
C SER A 338 3.40 13.76 -8.89
N ASN A 339 2.95 14.15 -7.69
CA ASN A 339 2.57 15.53 -7.39
C ASN A 339 3.81 16.40 -7.19
N VAL A 340 3.78 17.60 -7.77
CA VAL A 340 4.87 18.59 -7.62
C VAL A 340 4.58 19.45 -6.41
N ILE A 341 5.51 19.49 -5.47
CA ILE A 341 5.41 20.29 -4.25
C ILE A 341 6.66 21.15 -4.05
N SER A 342 6.54 22.25 -3.32
CA SER A 342 7.71 23.06 -2.95
C SER A 342 8.58 22.35 -1.92
N LEU A 343 9.85 22.77 -1.82
CA LEU A 343 10.74 22.28 -0.76
C LEU A 343 10.17 22.60 0.63
N MET A 344 9.54 23.77 0.79
CA MET A 344 8.94 24.20 2.04
C MET A 344 7.73 23.34 2.42
N ASP A 345 6.85 23.02 1.47
CA ASP A 345 5.72 22.10 1.68
C ASP A 345 6.19 20.75 2.23
N ALA A 346 7.26 20.21 1.67
CA ALA A 346 7.83 18.96 2.12
C ALA A 346 8.43 19.09 3.54
N VAL A 347 9.13 20.17 3.85
CA VAL A 347 9.66 20.40 5.20
C VAL A 347 8.53 20.47 6.23
N HIS A 348 7.49 21.28 6.00
CA HIS A 348 6.32 21.37 6.89
C HIS A 348 5.60 20.03 7.05
N MET A 349 5.47 19.27 5.96
CA MET A 349 4.87 17.95 5.99
C MET A 349 5.66 16.99 6.90
N TYR A 350 6.98 16.92 6.77
CA TYR A 350 7.81 16.05 7.62
C TYR A 350 7.81 16.51 9.08
N GLU A 351 7.81 17.81 9.34
CA GLU A 351 7.66 18.36 10.68
C GLU A 351 6.35 17.91 11.32
N THR A 352 5.24 18.06 10.59
CA THR A 352 3.91 17.70 11.08
C THR A 352 3.77 16.19 11.27
N LEU A 353 4.34 15.38 10.38
CA LEU A 353 4.34 13.91 10.51
C LEU A 353 5.08 13.42 11.76
N VAL A 354 6.21 14.05 12.10
CA VAL A 354 7.05 13.64 13.24
C VAL A 354 6.51 14.19 14.56
N THR A 355 6.14 15.48 14.60
CA THR A 355 5.70 16.15 15.83
C THR A 355 4.20 15.96 16.11
N GLY A 356 3.43 15.60 15.09
CA GLY A 356 1.97 15.55 15.10
C GLY A 356 1.29 16.92 15.07
N LYS A 357 2.07 18.00 15.00
CA LYS A 357 1.60 19.38 15.06
C LYS A 357 2.03 20.13 13.81
N ARG A 358 1.10 20.90 13.24
CA ARG A 358 1.40 21.89 12.22
C ARG A 358 1.65 23.21 12.93
N TYR A 359 2.81 23.80 12.73
CA TYR A 359 3.12 25.13 13.24
C TYR A 359 2.71 26.17 12.21
N GLY A 360 2.12 27.25 12.68
CA GLY A 360 1.68 28.37 11.87
C GLY A 360 1.78 29.67 12.67
N MET A 361 1.24 30.74 12.10
CA MET A 361 1.38 32.09 12.63
C MET A 361 0.02 32.63 13.10
N ALA A 362 -0.03 33.23 14.29
CA ALA A 362 -1.25 33.85 14.78
C ALA A 362 -1.70 34.97 13.81
N GLY A 363 -2.92 34.86 13.27
CA GLY A 363 -3.46 35.81 12.30
C GLY A 363 -3.38 35.35 10.84
N GLU A 364 -2.83 34.16 10.54
CA GLU A 364 -3.15 33.46 9.29
C GLU A 364 -4.64 33.09 9.33
N GLU A 365 -5.50 33.92 8.74
CA GLU A 365 -6.90 33.54 8.54
C GLU A 365 -6.95 32.26 7.70
N LYS A 366 -7.89 31.37 8.05
CA LYS A 366 -8.23 30.19 7.25
C LYS A 366 -8.82 30.66 5.91
N GLY A 367 -7.98 31.05 4.96
CA GLY A 367 -8.42 31.56 3.67
C GLY A 367 -7.40 32.41 2.89
N ASP A 368 -6.31 32.86 3.50
CA ASP A 368 -5.30 33.65 2.78
C ASP A 368 -4.41 32.71 1.94
N GLU A 369 -4.77 32.57 0.66
CA GLU A 369 -4.02 31.82 -0.36
C GLU A 369 -2.70 32.50 -0.76
N THR A 370 -2.45 33.73 -0.30
CA THR A 370 -1.18 34.42 -0.49
C THR A 370 -0.16 33.95 0.54
N GLY A 371 0.72 33.06 0.10
CA GLY A 371 1.76 32.41 0.89
C GLY A 371 2.60 33.38 1.71
N ASN A 372 2.33 33.40 3.01
CA ASN A 372 3.04 34.22 3.99
C ASN A 372 4.30 33.51 4.53
N ASP A 373 4.90 32.61 3.75
CA ASP A 373 6.14 31.89 4.13
C ASP A 373 7.30 32.86 4.42
N GLY A 374 7.27 34.05 3.82
CA GLY A 374 8.24 35.12 4.09
C GLY A 374 8.19 35.66 5.53
N LEU A 375 7.06 35.53 6.24
CA LEU A 375 6.97 35.91 7.66
C LEU A 375 7.59 34.86 8.59
N ALA A 376 7.77 33.62 8.13
CA ALA A 376 8.34 32.55 8.96
C ALA A 376 9.82 32.79 9.32
N ILE A 377 10.54 33.63 8.53
CA ILE A 377 11.93 34.02 8.79
C ILE A 377 12.06 35.34 9.58
N ILE A 378 10.94 36.02 9.86
CA ILE A 378 10.91 37.30 10.56
C ILE A 378 10.40 37.07 11.97
N GLU A 379 11.26 37.24 12.98
CA GLU A 379 10.85 37.13 14.39
C GLU A 379 10.14 38.40 14.87
N ARG A 380 10.65 39.58 14.50
CA ARG A 380 10.16 40.87 14.97
C ARG A 380 10.49 41.99 13.97
N ILE A 381 9.55 42.93 13.78
CA ILE A 381 9.75 44.19 13.04
C ILE A 381 9.46 45.33 14.00
N GLU A 382 10.40 46.27 14.12
CA GLU A 382 10.32 47.40 15.03
C GLU A 382 10.63 48.71 14.30
N THR A 383 10.03 49.81 14.75
CA THR A 383 10.40 51.16 14.32
C THR A 383 11.70 51.60 14.99
N VAL A 384 12.31 52.68 14.49
CA VAL A 384 13.49 53.30 15.12
C VAL A 384 13.20 53.75 16.56
N ASP A 385 11.96 54.11 16.84
CA ASP A 385 11.50 54.55 18.17
C ASP A 385 11.22 53.36 19.13
N GLY A 386 11.41 52.12 18.67
CA GLY A 386 11.21 50.90 19.45
C GLY A 386 9.76 50.39 19.48
N GLU A 387 8.88 50.90 18.63
CA GLU A 387 7.51 50.39 18.50
C GLU A 387 7.51 49.08 17.72
N VAL A 388 6.91 48.03 18.29
CA VAL A 388 6.83 46.70 17.64
C VAL A 388 5.67 46.68 16.65
N LEU A 389 5.99 46.71 15.36
CA LEU A 389 5.00 46.61 14.28
C LEU A 389 4.53 45.18 14.06
N TYR A 390 5.43 44.22 14.29
CA TYR A 390 5.14 42.81 14.14
C TYR A 390 6.04 41.99 15.06
N SER A 391 5.49 40.93 15.63
CA SER A 391 6.25 39.92 16.37
C SER A 391 5.59 38.58 16.13
N GLN A 392 6.42 37.59 15.79
CA GLN A 392 6.00 36.23 15.54
C GLN A 392 5.39 35.63 16.81
N LYS A 393 4.12 35.24 16.71
CA LYS A 393 3.41 34.46 17.72
C LYS A 393 3.13 33.07 17.17
N PRO A 394 4.00 32.08 17.41
CA PRO A 394 3.81 30.75 16.88
C PRO A 394 2.56 30.11 17.49
N VAL A 395 1.70 29.59 16.63
CA VAL A 395 0.54 28.77 17.01
C VAL A 395 0.75 27.37 16.46
N SER A 396 0.20 26.37 17.17
CA SER A 396 0.31 24.98 16.73
C SER A 396 -1.06 24.34 16.69
N ASP A 397 -1.39 23.69 15.58
CA ASP A 397 -2.57 22.88 15.40
C ASP A 397 -2.20 21.41 15.49
N LYS A 398 -2.91 20.64 16.30
CA LYS A 398 -2.72 19.19 16.36
C LYS A 398 -3.39 18.53 15.15
N VAL A 399 -2.59 17.94 14.26
CA VAL A 399 -3.06 17.33 13.00
C VAL A 399 -3.07 15.81 13.10
N LEU A 400 -2.06 15.21 13.76
CA LEU A 400 -1.99 13.76 13.96
C LEU A 400 -2.27 13.41 15.43
N ASP A 401 -2.86 12.22 15.61
CA ASP A 401 -2.86 11.55 16.89
C ASP A 401 -1.41 11.22 17.31
N PRO A 402 -1.01 11.43 18.59
CA PRO A 402 0.35 11.15 19.04
C PRO A 402 0.80 9.72 18.76
N ARG A 403 -0.12 8.75 18.76
CA ARG A 403 0.18 7.36 18.44
C ARG A 403 0.62 7.18 17.00
N ASN A 404 -0.07 7.87 16.08
CA ASN A 404 0.25 7.86 14.65
C ASN A 404 1.57 8.56 14.38
N ALA A 405 1.82 9.71 15.02
CA ALA A 405 3.09 10.43 14.89
C ALA A 405 4.27 9.58 15.37
N ALA A 406 4.14 8.88 16.52
CA ALA A 406 5.15 7.95 17.01
C ALA A 406 5.39 6.77 16.04
N ALA A 407 4.33 6.17 15.49
CA ALA A 407 4.45 5.08 14.53
C ALA A 407 5.15 5.52 13.22
N VAL A 408 4.75 6.66 12.65
CA VAL A 408 5.43 7.24 11.47
C VAL A 408 6.88 7.60 11.79
N GLY A 409 7.12 8.19 12.96
CA GLY A 409 8.46 8.50 13.44
C GLY A 409 9.36 7.25 13.51
N ASN A 410 8.83 6.12 13.99
CA ASN A 410 9.55 4.86 14.01
C ASN A 410 9.84 4.29 12.62
N ILE A 411 8.91 4.44 11.66
CA ILE A 411 9.16 4.07 10.27
C ILE A 411 10.33 4.90 9.71
N LEU A 412 10.32 6.22 9.90
CA LEU A 412 11.38 7.12 9.47
C LEU A 412 12.72 6.84 10.17
N GLN A 413 12.70 6.47 11.44
CA GLN A 413 13.89 6.03 12.17
C GLN A 413 14.45 4.73 11.59
N ASN A 414 13.58 3.75 11.31
CA ASN A 414 13.98 2.46 10.74
C ASN A 414 14.56 2.62 9.33
N ILE A 415 14.06 3.56 8.52
CA ILE A 415 14.64 3.90 7.22
C ILE A 415 16.09 4.38 7.34
N VAL A 416 16.38 5.21 8.35
CA VAL A 416 17.75 5.69 8.59
C VAL A 416 18.65 4.56 9.10
N ARG A 417 18.15 3.71 10.00
CA ARG A 417 18.93 2.62 10.61
C ARG A 417 19.20 1.45 9.65
N TYR A 418 18.22 1.05 8.86
CA TYR A 418 18.24 -0.21 8.12
C TYR A 418 18.10 -0.05 6.61
N GLY A 419 17.84 1.17 6.13
CA GLY A 419 17.49 1.43 4.74
C GLY A 419 18.36 2.51 4.10
N THR A 420 17.73 3.28 3.22
CA THR A 420 18.41 4.24 2.36
C THR A 420 19.03 5.45 3.08
N GLY A 421 18.74 5.63 4.38
CA GLY A 421 19.33 6.69 5.20
C GLY A 421 20.62 6.30 5.93
N ALA A 422 21.19 5.12 5.67
CA ALA A 422 22.35 4.58 6.38
C ALA A 422 23.57 5.53 6.44
N TYR A 423 23.77 6.40 5.43
CA TYR A 423 24.84 7.39 5.47
C TYR A 423 24.69 8.36 6.65
N ALA A 424 23.49 8.91 6.89
CA ALA A 424 23.26 9.79 8.04
C ALA A 424 23.48 9.05 9.37
N HIS A 425 23.01 7.81 9.47
CA HIS A 425 23.26 6.96 10.64
C HIS A 425 24.75 6.79 10.91
N ALA A 426 25.55 6.58 9.87
CA ALA A 426 26.99 6.36 9.99
C ALA A 426 27.81 7.64 10.25
N HIS A 427 27.32 8.84 9.93
CA HIS A 427 28.16 10.06 9.93
C HIS A 427 27.74 11.15 10.91
N VAL A 428 26.49 11.16 11.39
CA VAL A 428 26.05 12.20 12.33
C VAL A 428 26.32 11.76 13.76
N ARG A 429 27.09 12.59 14.49
CA ARG A 429 27.58 12.33 15.86
C ARG A 429 27.44 13.58 16.74
N LEU A 430 27.35 13.36 18.05
CA LEU A 430 27.50 14.44 19.03
C LEU A 430 28.97 14.87 19.10
N ASN A 431 29.18 16.18 19.12
CA ASN A 431 30.48 16.79 19.31
C ASN A 431 30.47 17.66 20.58
N SER A 432 31.65 17.84 21.16
CA SER A 432 31.93 18.58 22.37
C SER A 432 33.01 19.63 22.08
N THR A 433 32.87 20.82 22.67
CA THR A 433 33.92 21.85 22.64
C THR A 433 35.04 21.52 23.62
N ARG A 434 34.77 20.69 24.63
CA ARG A 434 35.76 20.20 25.61
C ARG A 434 36.59 19.05 25.03
N PRO A 435 37.94 19.15 24.96
CA PRO A 435 38.79 18.13 24.32
C PRO A 435 38.66 16.72 24.91
N GLU A 436 38.60 16.60 26.25
CA GLU A 436 38.48 15.30 26.92
C GLU A 436 37.17 14.60 26.59
N LYS A 437 36.05 15.34 26.66
CA LYS A 437 34.74 14.82 26.28
C LYS A 437 34.66 14.53 24.78
N GLN A 438 35.26 15.36 23.93
CA GLN A 438 35.32 15.12 22.49
C GLN A 438 36.04 13.81 22.18
N GLN A 439 37.20 13.58 22.80
CA GLN A 439 37.95 12.34 22.59
C GLN A 439 37.15 11.12 23.07
N ALA A 440 36.42 11.25 24.18
CA ALA A 440 35.60 10.16 24.69
C ALA A 440 34.38 9.87 23.81
N LEU A 441 33.68 10.91 23.31
CA LEU A 441 32.58 10.77 22.35
C LEU A 441 33.05 10.14 21.04
N GLN A 442 34.22 10.52 20.54
CA GLN A 442 34.82 9.90 19.35
C GLN A 442 35.14 8.42 19.55
N ARG A 443 35.57 8.00 20.74
CA ARG A 443 35.80 6.58 21.05
C ARG A 443 34.50 5.78 21.13
N LEU A 444 33.41 6.39 21.60
CA LEU A 444 32.11 5.75 21.68
C LEU A 444 31.45 5.60 20.30
N ASP A 445 31.73 6.53 19.36
CA ASP A 445 31.22 6.53 17.99
C ASP A 445 29.69 6.29 17.89
N LEU A 446 28.94 6.88 18.83
CA LEU A 446 27.51 6.60 18.95
C LEU A 446 26.70 7.30 17.86
N PRO A 447 25.92 6.57 17.06
CA PRO A 447 25.06 7.18 16.06
C PRO A 447 23.91 7.94 16.73
N VAL A 448 23.58 9.10 16.17
CA VAL A 448 22.41 9.87 16.59
C VAL A 448 21.15 9.22 16.00
N PRO A 449 20.08 9.01 16.78
CA PRO A 449 18.85 8.38 16.31
C PRO A 449 18.01 9.35 15.48
N LEU A 450 18.44 9.56 14.23
CA LEU A 450 17.80 10.43 13.25
C LEU A 450 16.60 9.75 12.59
N LEU A 451 15.70 10.58 12.03
CA LEU A 451 14.55 10.15 11.26
C LEU A 451 14.66 10.75 9.86
N GLY A 452 14.27 10.00 8.82
CA GLY A 452 14.20 10.61 7.49
C GLY A 452 13.91 9.63 6.37
N LYS A 453 13.78 10.17 5.15
CA LYS A 453 13.50 9.40 3.94
C LYS A 453 14.19 10.04 2.72
N THR A 454 14.76 9.17 1.88
CA THR A 454 15.24 9.54 0.55
C THR A 454 14.09 9.62 -0.47
N GLY A 455 14.15 10.61 -1.35
CA GLY A 455 13.36 10.70 -2.58
C GLY A 455 14.27 10.72 -3.80
N THR A 456 13.87 10.00 -4.85
CA THR A 456 14.52 10.02 -6.16
C THR A 456 13.43 10.05 -7.21
N ALA A 457 13.36 11.10 -8.04
CA ALA A 457 12.38 11.12 -9.13
C ALA A 457 12.78 10.18 -10.27
N ASN A 458 11.78 9.79 -11.07
CA ASN A 458 11.97 9.05 -12.30
C ASN A 458 13.06 9.69 -13.18
N ARG A 459 13.89 8.85 -13.81
CA ARG A 459 15.03 9.26 -14.65
C ARG A 459 16.09 10.08 -13.91
N PHE A 460 16.16 10.00 -12.58
CA PHE A 460 17.20 10.66 -11.76
C PHE A 460 17.26 12.18 -12.00
N ARG A 461 16.11 12.81 -12.20
CA ARG A 461 16.02 14.26 -12.44
C ARG A 461 16.22 15.08 -11.17
N ASN A 462 15.82 14.52 -10.03
CA ASN A 462 16.07 15.10 -8.74
C ASN A 462 16.40 14.03 -7.70
N ALA A 463 17.11 14.48 -6.66
CA ALA A 463 17.49 13.74 -5.48
C ALA A 463 17.11 14.58 -4.27
N ALA A 464 16.42 13.97 -3.30
CA ALA A 464 16.01 14.65 -2.10
C ALA A 464 16.21 13.79 -0.85
N PHE A 465 16.42 14.46 0.28
CA PHE A 465 16.34 13.84 1.60
C PHE A 465 15.65 14.79 2.56
N PHE A 466 14.63 14.27 3.22
CA PHE A 466 13.88 14.97 4.26
C PHE A 466 14.02 14.20 5.54
N GLY A 467 14.33 14.90 6.62
CA GLY A 467 14.56 14.26 7.90
C GLY A 467 14.38 15.19 9.08
N TYR A 468 14.39 14.57 10.25
CA TYR A 468 14.23 15.21 11.53
C TYR A 468 15.43 14.89 12.41
N VAL A 469 15.97 15.92 13.05
CA VAL A 469 17.07 15.86 14.01
C VAL A 469 16.49 16.08 15.41
N PRO A 470 16.31 15.02 16.20
CA PRO A 470 15.87 15.15 17.60
C PRO A 470 16.86 15.97 18.43
N ARG A 471 16.41 16.48 19.57
CA ARG A 471 17.26 17.21 20.53
C ARG A 471 17.60 16.34 21.74
N LEU A 472 18.80 16.54 22.31
CA LEU A 472 19.19 15.89 23.56
C LEU A 472 18.35 16.44 24.72
N ALA A 473 17.80 15.56 25.55
CA ALA A 473 17.10 15.96 26.75
C ALA A 473 18.06 16.63 27.76
N HIS A 474 17.60 17.68 28.44
CA HIS A 474 18.42 18.45 29.39
C HIS A 474 18.94 17.63 30.59
N ASP A 475 18.29 16.51 30.90
CA ASP A 475 18.47 15.73 32.13
C ASP A 475 18.92 14.28 31.90
N LYS A 476 19.10 13.84 30.64
CA LYS A 476 19.25 12.42 30.28
C LYS A 476 20.10 12.22 29.03
N THR A 477 20.66 11.01 28.87
CA THR A 477 21.33 10.51 27.66
C THR A 477 20.35 10.02 26.58
N VAL A 478 19.17 10.64 26.50
CA VAL A 478 18.15 10.30 25.50
C VAL A 478 17.84 11.48 24.60
N MET A 479 17.54 11.18 23.35
CA MET A 479 17.06 12.15 22.38
C MET A 479 15.53 12.20 22.42
N ARG A 480 14.96 13.39 22.26
CA ARG A 480 13.51 13.62 22.19
C ARG A 480 13.15 14.36 20.92
N LEU A 481 11.94 14.10 20.44
CA LEU A 481 11.38 14.78 19.27
C LEU A 481 10.99 16.24 19.58
N ALA A 482 10.81 16.61 20.85
CA ALA A 482 10.53 18.00 21.21
C ALA A 482 11.73 18.91 20.88
N ASP A 483 11.44 20.10 20.36
CA ASP A 483 12.42 21.14 20.03
C ASP A 483 13.53 20.70 19.05
N GLY A 484 13.26 19.66 18.25
CA GLY A 484 14.16 19.21 17.19
C GLY A 484 14.02 20.02 15.91
N TYR A 485 14.86 19.70 14.93
CA TYR A 485 14.91 20.40 13.64
C TYR A 485 14.41 19.53 12.51
N THR A 486 13.54 20.08 11.65
CA THR A 486 13.21 19.46 10.36
C THR A 486 14.10 20.04 9.28
N ILE A 487 14.76 19.18 8.50
CA ILE A 487 15.69 19.59 7.44
C ILE A 487 15.29 18.89 6.15
N GLY A 488 15.17 19.66 5.07
CA GLY A 488 14.98 19.18 3.71
C GLY A 488 16.12 19.61 2.81
N VAL A 489 16.67 18.67 2.03
CA VAL A 489 17.66 18.96 0.99
C VAL A 489 17.15 18.42 -0.33
N TYR A 490 17.24 19.25 -1.36
CA TYR A 490 16.89 18.93 -2.74
C TYR A 490 18.08 19.27 -3.65
N VAL A 491 18.36 18.39 -4.61
CA VAL A 491 19.40 18.56 -5.63
C VAL A 491 18.82 18.20 -7.00
N GLY A 492 19.02 19.09 -7.98
CA GLY A 492 18.58 18.93 -9.36
C GLY A 492 19.16 20.03 -10.24
N PHE A 493 19.00 19.91 -11.56
CA PHE A 493 19.29 20.99 -12.49
C PHE A 493 18.03 21.82 -12.78
N ASP A 494 18.19 23.12 -12.96
CA ASP A 494 17.07 24.04 -13.24
C ASP A 494 16.32 23.71 -14.54
N ASP A 495 17.03 23.16 -15.54
CA ASP A 495 16.45 22.70 -16.81
C ASP A 495 15.82 21.29 -16.73
N ASN A 496 15.77 20.69 -15.53
CA ASN A 496 15.20 19.38 -15.24
C ASN A 496 15.85 18.23 -16.04
N ARG A 497 17.08 18.41 -16.52
CA ARG A 497 17.82 17.34 -17.20
C ARG A 497 18.20 16.21 -16.23
N PRO A 498 18.29 14.96 -16.69
CA PRO A 498 18.75 13.83 -15.86
C PRO A 498 20.15 14.05 -15.26
N MET A 499 20.33 13.72 -13.97
CA MET A 499 21.64 13.71 -13.30
C MET A 499 22.35 12.37 -13.53
N VAL A 500 22.63 12.06 -14.79
CA VAL A 500 23.23 10.79 -15.24
C VAL A 500 24.49 11.08 -16.05
N ARG A 501 25.59 10.37 -15.77
CA ARG A 501 26.84 10.40 -16.53
C ARG A 501 27.35 8.98 -16.75
N GLY A 502 27.20 8.48 -17.98
CA GLY A 502 27.53 7.09 -18.30
C GLY A 502 26.63 6.12 -17.52
N THR A 503 27.23 5.22 -16.73
CA THR A 503 26.51 4.29 -15.86
C THR A 503 26.18 4.88 -14.48
N THR A 504 26.81 6.01 -14.12
CA THR A 504 26.61 6.67 -12.83
C THR A 504 25.36 7.54 -12.87
N HIS A 505 24.51 7.40 -11.87
CA HIS A 505 23.28 8.18 -11.69
C HIS A 505 23.20 8.67 -10.24
N LEU A 506 22.74 9.92 -10.06
CA LEU A 506 22.64 10.52 -8.74
C LEU A 506 21.29 10.20 -8.10
N THR A 507 21.31 9.40 -7.04
CA THR A 507 20.11 9.05 -6.24
C THR A 507 19.99 9.97 -5.03
N GLY A 508 18.84 9.95 -4.33
CA GLY A 508 18.66 10.65 -3.05
C GLY A 508 19.79 10.38 -2.03
N ALA A 509 20.24 9.12 -1.93
CA ALA A 509 21.27 8.69 -0.99
C ALA A 509 22.68 9.20 -1.34
N ALA A 510 22.98 9.41 -2.61
CA ALA A 510 24.28 9.91 -3.06
C ALA A 510 24.30 11.44 -3.28
N GLY A 511 23.16 12.04 -3.65
CA GLY A 511 23.04 13.45 -3.98
C GLY A 511 22.69 14.34 -2.81
N ALA A 512 21.57 14.08 -2.13
CA ALA A 512 21.03 14.97 -1.11
C ALA A 512 21.47 14.60 0.32
N LEU A 513 21.58 13.30 0.62
CA LEU A 513 21.85 12.81 1.96
C LEU A 513 23.20 13.25 2.56
N PRO A 514 24.32 13.36 1.81
CA PRO A 514 25.58 13.87 2.37
C PRO A 514 25.46 15.33 2.83
N ALA A 515 24.88 16.20 1.99
CA ALA A 515 24.65 17.59 2.33
C ALA A 515 23.69 17.73 3.51
N TRP A 516 22.61 16.94 3.52
CA TRP A 516 21.69 16.88 4.65
C TRP A 516 22.39 16.47 5.95
N SER A 517 23.29 15.48 5.90
CA SER A 517 24.02 14.98 7.08
C SER A 517 24.98 16.04 7.63
N ALA A 518 25.61 16.84 6.77
CA ALA A 518 26.44 17.97 7.19
C ALA A 518 25.62 19.05 7.91
N ILE A 519 24.47 19.43 7.35
CA ILE A 519 23.55 20.41 7.98
C ILE A 519 23.00 19.85 9.30
N ALA A 520 22.59 18.58 9.33
CA ALA A 520 22.09 17.92 10.52
C ALA A 520 23.16 17.87 11.63
N SER A 521 24.41 17.59 11.28
CA SER A 521 25.54 17.59 12.23
C SER A 521 25.80 18.99 12.79
N ALA A 522 25.73 20.03 11.94
CA ALA A 522 25.85 21.41 12.39
C ALA A 522 24.68 21.79 13.33
N ALA A 523 23.44 21.54 12.92
CA ALA A 523 22.23 21.87 13.67
C ALA A 523 22.17 21.16 15.04
N LEU A 524 22.50 19.86 15.07
CA LEU A 524 22.59 19.08 16.30
C LEU A 524 23.56 19.70 17.31
N ASN A 525 24.69 20.21 16.82
CA ASN A 525 25.81 20.65 17.67
C ASN A 525 25.84 22.17 17.93
N LEU A 526 24.84 22.93 17.47
CA LEU A 526 24.73 24.38 17.67
C LEU A 526 24.84 24.80 19.14
N ASP A 527 24.11 24.12 20.04
CA ASP A 527 24.10 24.43 21.48
C ASP A 527 25.06 23.55 22.30
N HIS A 528 26.07 23.00 21.62
CA HIS A 528 27.11 22.14 22.20
C HIS A 528 26.57 21.07 23.18
N PRO A 529 25.58 20.24 22.79
CA PRO A 529 25.00 19.24 23.69
C PRO A 529 26.04 18.24 24.21
N GLY A 530 27.09 17.95 23.46
CA GLY A 530 28.20 17.10 23.90
C GLY A 530 28.96 17.61 25.13
N ASP A 531 28.87 18.91 25.44
CA ASP A 531 29.48 19.45 26.67
C ASP A 531 28.68 19.07 27.93
N ARG A 532 27.39 18.76 27.76
CA ARG A 532 26.44 18.50 28.85
C ARG A 532 26.18 17.00 29.10
N VAL A 533 26.50 16.13 28.15
CA VAL A 533 26.27 14.68 28.31
C VAL A 533 27.14 14.05 29.39
N ASP A 534 26.58 13.04 30.04
CA ASP A 534 27.33 12.05 30.80
C ASP A 534 27.85 10.96 29.86
N VAL A 535 29.17 10.95 29.66
CA VAL A 535 29.85 10.03 28.75
C VAL A 535 29.86 8.60 29.29
N ALA A 536 29.89 8.42 30.61
CA ALA A 536 29.88 7.09 31.22
C ALA A 536 28.52 6.42 30.97
N ASP A 537 27.44 7.14 31.22
CA ASP A 537 26.08 6.67 30.96
C ASP A 537 25.84 6.35 29.47
N LEU A 538 26.34 7.20 28.56
CA LEU A 538 26.33 6.92 27.12
C LEU A 538 27.07 5.63 26.75
N GLY A 539 28.18 5.32 27.43
CA GLY A 539 28.95 4.10 27.19
C GLY A 539 28.20 2.81 27.57
N PHE A 540 27.34 2.87 28.59
CA PHE A 540 26.55 1.72 29.03
C PHE A 540 25.23 1.59 28.27
N ASN A 541 24.54 2.71 28.06
CA ASN A 541 23.17 2.72 27.57
C ASN A 541 23.04 3.14 26.10
N GLY A 542 24.09 3.67 25.48
CA GLY A 542 24.02 4.23 24.13
C GLY A 542 23.19 5.52 24.05
N LEU A 543 22.96 5.99 22.83
CA LEU A 543 22.13 7.17 22.55
C LEU A 543 20.86 6.73 21.82
N HIS A 544 19.72 6.83 22.50
CA HIS A 544 18.44 6.36 21.96
C HIS A 544 17.38 7.45 21.86
N LEU A 545 16.43 7.25 20.95
CA LEU A 545 15.25 8.08 20.82
C LEU A 545 14.20 7.62 21.81
N GLN A 546 13.70 8.56 22.62
CA GLN A 546 12.55 8.38 23.49
C GLN A 546 11.30 8.94 22.82
N TYR A 547 10.33 8.09 22.55
CA TYR A 547 8.99 8.46 22.09
C TYR A 547 8.11 8.94 23.26
N PRO A 548 7.07 9.74 22.98
CA PRO A 548 6.05 10.07 23.98
C PRO A 548 5.31 8.81 24.43
N GLU A 549 5.11 8.64 25.74
CA GLU A 549 4.38 7.50 26.30
C GLU A 549 2.89 7.57 25.93
N THR A 550 2.48 6.70 25.02
CA THR A 550 1.11 6.63 24.47
C THR A 550 0.54 5.21 24.49
N GLY A 551 1.23 4.28 25.14
CA GLY A 551 0.86 2.86 25.21
C GLY A 551 1.48 2.01 24.09
N GLU A 552 2.58 2.49 23.52
CA GLU A 552 3.31 1.84 22.45
C GLU A 552 4.03 0.57 22.91
N VAL A 553 4.20 -0.34 21.95
CA VAL A 553 5.02 -1.54 22.10
C VAL A 553 5.89 -1.73 20.87
N PHE A 554 7.08 -2.29 21.07
CA PHE A 554 7.99 -2.69 20.02
C PHE A 554 7.84 -4.17 19.74
N VAL A 555 7.40 -4.50 18.52
CA VAL A 555 7.24 -5.88 18.06
C VAL A 555 8.46 -6.27 17.22
N PRO A 556 9.20 -7.33 17.60
CA PRO A 556 10.33 -7.81 16.82
C PRO A 556 9.92 -8.25 15.42
N VAL A 557 10.74 -7.89 14.43
CA VAL A 557 10.49 -8.24 13.02
C VAL A 557 11.74 -8.82 12.38
N ASP A 558 11.54 -9.61 11.33
CA ASP A 558 12.61 -10.19 10.52
C ASP A 558 12.88 -9.33 9.28
N PRO A 559 14.02 -8.61 9.23
CA PRO A 559 14.39 -7.80 8.08
C PRO A 559 14.63 -8.62 6.81
N GLN A 560 15.03 -9.89 6.96
CA GLN A 560 15.30 -10.81 5.84
C GLN A 560 14.02 -11.43 5.27
N ASN A 561 12.86 -11.10 5.84
CA ASN A 561 11.55 -11.54 5.37
C ASN A 561 10.57 -10.37 5.28
N GLY A 562 11.01 -9.27 4.64
CA GLY A 562 10.17 -8.10 4.40
C GLY A 562 9.67 -7.39 5.66
N GLY A 563 10.33 -7.57 6.81
CA GLY A 563 9.89 -7.01 8.09
C GLY A 563 8.67 -7.71 8.69
N ALA A 564 8.48 -9.00 8.41
CA ALA A 564 7.44 -9.82 9.02
C ALA A 564 7.62 -9.92 10.53
N VAL A 565 6.51 -9.93 11.29
CA VAL A 565 6.53 -10.12 12.74
C VAL A 565 7.05 -11.51 13.08
N ILE A 566 8.02 -11.59 13.99
CA ILE A 566 8.56 -12.86 14.47
C ILE A 566 7.61 -13.43 15.53
N GLY A 567 6.85 -14.48 15.17
CA GLY A 567 5.92 -15.14 16.09
C GLY A 567 6.61 -15.69 17.35
N GLY A 568 5.92 -15.67 18.49
CA GLY A 568 6.41 -16.20 19.76
C GLY A 568 7.40 -15.31 20.52
N ARG A 569 7.83 -14.19 19.93
CA ARG A 569 8.76 -13.22 20.57
C ARG A 569 8.06 -12.18 21.44
N GLY A 570 6.72 -12.14 21.44
CA GLY A 570 5.93 -11.15 22.17
C GLY A 570 6.15 -9.71 21.67
N ALA A 571 5.96 -8.74 22.56
CA ALA A 571 6.18 -7.32 22.30
C ALA A 571 6.80 -6.67 23.54
N LEU A 572 7.73 -5.74 23.32
CA LEU A 572 8.40 -5.00 24.40
C LEU A 572 7.68 -3.67 24.63
N ARG A 573 7.11 -3.48 25.83
CA ARG A 573 6.60 -2.18 26.24
C ARG A 573 7.76 -1.30 26.69
N SER A 574 8.02 -0.24 25.94
CA SER A 574 9.14 0.69 26.16
C SER A 574 8.85 1.98 25.40
N THR A 575 9.29 3.11 25.95
CA THR A 575 9.31 4.40 25.23
C THR A 575 10.59 4.58 24.41
N VAL A 576 11.57 3.69 24.56
CA VAL A 576 12.89 3.78 23.94
C VAL A 576 13.04 2.69 22.88
N THR A 577 13.50 3.07 21.68
CA THR A 577 13.69 2.13 20.57
C THR A 577 14.70 1.03 20.93
N PRO A 578 14.37 -0.25 20.73
CA PRO A 578 15.32 -1.33 20.96
C PRO A 578 16.46 -1.35 19.93
N SER A 579 17.55 -2.02 20.29
CA SER A 579 18.70 -2.26 19.39
C SER A 579 18.34 -3.20 18.24
N LEU A 580 17.53 -4.23 18.51
CA LEU A 580 17.05 -5.18 17.51
C LEU A 580 16.01 -4.53 16.56
N PRO A 581 15.91 -5.01 15.31
CA PRO A 581 14.86 -4.57 14.39
C PRO A 581 13.48 -4.83 14.96
N ALA A 582 12.70 -3.76 15.10
CA ALA A 582 11.35 -3.80 15.65
C ALA A 582 10.49 -2.71 15.01
N VAL A 583 9.17 -2.92 15.07
CA VAL A 583 8.17 -1.94 14.67
C VAL A 583 7.44 -1.45 15.90
N LEU A 584 7.36 -0.12 16.06
CA LEU A 584 6.51 0.53 17.05
C LEU A 584 5.06 0.42 16.61
N THR A 585 4.23 -0.17 17.45
CA THR A 585 2.80 -0.35 17.20
C THR A 585 2.02 -0.42 18.52
N TYR A 586 0.72 -0.69 18.44
CA TYR A 586 -0.20 -0.74 19.57
C TYR A 586 -1.03 -2.01 19.48
N GLY A 587 -1.28 -2.66 20.61
CA GLY A 587 -1.97 -3.95 20.63
C GLY A 587 -1.60 -4.76 21.86
N GLN A 588 -1.86 -6.06 21.79
CA GLN A 588 -1.66 -6.98 22.90
C GLN A 588 -0.98 -8.26 22.43
N VAL A 589 -0.23 -8.90 23.33
CA VAL A 589 0.31 -10.24 23.11
C VAL A 589 -0.76 -11.23 23.56
N VAL A 590 -1.21 -12.09 22.65
CA VAL A 590 -2.17 -13.17 22.91
C VAL A 590 -1.44 -14.48 23.17
N GLY A 591 -2.18 -15.56 23.43
CA GLY A 591 -1.64 -16.89 23.70
C GLY A 591 -0.61 -17.35 22.65
N GLY A 592 0.46 -18.01 23.11
CA GLY A 592 1.56 -18.46 22.24
C GLY A 592 2.56 -17.36 21.84
N GLY A 593 2.48 -16.16 22.44
CA GLY A 593 3.42 -15.07 22.15
C GLY A 593 3.16 -14.38 20.81
N HIS A 594 1.98 -14.57 20.23
CA HIS A 594 1.54 -13.88 19.02
C HIS A 594 1.07 -12.47 19.35
N PHE A 595 1.38 -11.51 18.47
CA PHE A 595 0.96 -10.13 18.65
C PHE A 595 -0.30 -9.82 17.85
N GLU A 596 -1.31 -9.29 18.52
CA GLU A 596 -2.55 -8.81 17.90
C GLU A 596 -2.56 -7.27 17.88
N PRO A 597 -2.48 -6.63 16.69
CA PRO A 597 -2.47 -5.18 16.58
C PRO A 597 -3.86 -4.59 16.86
N ALA A 598 -3.90 -3.55 17.70
CA ALA A 598 -5.08 -2.72 17.90
C ALA A 598 -5.37 -1.86 16.65
N ARG A 599 -6.64 -1.54 16.43
CA ARG A 599 -7.08 -0.68 15.32
C ARG A 599 -7.86 0.51 15.83
N PHE A 600 -7.44 1.69 15.41
CA PHE A 600 -8.08 2.95 15.77
C PHE A 600 -8.66 3.61 14.52
N PHE A 601 -9.83 4.21 14.65
CA PHE A 601 -10.41 5.06 13.62
C PHE A 601 -10.30 6.51 14.07
N GLN A 602 -9.23 7.16 13.63
CA GLN A 602 -8.87 8.52 14.04
C GLN A 602 -8.47 9.34 12.80
N PRO A 603 -9.44 9.76 11.96
CA PRO A 603 -9.16 10.65 10.84
C PRO A 603 -8.62 12.01 11.31
N TYR A 604 -7.84 12.68 10.46
CA TYR A 604 -7.03 13.84 10.87
C TYR A 604 -7.87 15.00 11.47
N TRP A 605 -9.10 15.21 10.98
CA TRP A 605 -9.97 16.29 11.47
C TRP A 605 -10.47 16.08 12.90
N LYS A 606 -10.37 14.87 13.46
CA LYS A 606 -10.74 14.59 14.87
C LYS A 606 -9.66 14.97 15.86
N ASN A 607 -8.50 15.44 15.41
CA ASN A 607 -7.39 15.81 16.28
C ASN A 607 -7.38 17.29 16.69
N HIS A 608 -8.19 18.14 16.03
CA HIS A 608 -8.29 19.58 16.30
C HIS A 608 -9.15 19.94 17.53
N GLN A 609 -9.34 19.02 18.47
CA GLN A 609 -10.13 19.23 19.69
C GLN A 609 -9.26 19.63 20.88
#